data_AF-A0A378VUH1-F1
#
_entry.id   AF-A0A378VUH1-F1
#
_cell.length_a   1.000
_cell.length_b   1.000
_cell.length_c   1.000
_cell.angle_alpha   90.00
_cell.angle_beta   90.00
_cell.angle_gamma   90.00
#
_symmetry.space_group_name_H-M   'P 1'
#
loop_
_entity.id
_entity.type
_entity.pdbx_description
1 polymer ?
#
loop_
_entity_poly.entity_id
_entity_poly.type
_entity_poly.pdbx_seq_one_letter_code
_entity_poly.pdbx_strand_id
1 'polypeptide(L)'
;MDSAAEIYPMVLNYLGKNPNSSNTEDIREATALLKKNRPNIKRFTSSGFIDDLARGDTCVTIGFGGDLNIAKRRAEEAGGKEKSA
;
A
#
# COMPACT_ATOMS: atom_id res chain seq x y z
N MET A 1 -2.66 -5.82 2.03
CA MET A 1 -2.02 -5.18 3.16
C MET A 1 -3.04 -4.30 3.85
N ASP A 2 -3.74 -4.85 4.82
CA ASP A 2 -4.73 -4.14 5.65
C ASP A 2 -4.54 -4.42 7.15
N SER A 3 -3.49 -5.16 7.51
CA SER A 3 -3.19 -5.48 8.90
C SER A 3 -2.51 -4.30 9.60
N ALA A 4 -2.90 -4.07 10.86
CA ALA A 4 -2.26 -3.08 11.72
C ALA A 4 -0.76 -3.38 11.91
N ALA A 5 -0.39 -4.65 12.00
CA ALA A 5 1.01 -5.07 12.18
C ALA A 5 1.91 -4.72 10.99
N GLU A 6 1.33 -4.49 9.80
CA GLU A 6 2.07 -4.11 8.59
C GLU A 6 2.13 -2.58 8.44
N ILE A 7 1.03 -1.90 8.76
CA ILE A 7 0.87 -0.47 8.52
C ILE A 7 1.50 0.38 9.62
N TYR A 8 1.30 0.03 10.90
CA TYR A 8 1.79 0.86 12.01
C TYR A 8 3.31 1.00 12.06
N PRO A 9 4.12 -0.08 11.88
CA PRO A 9 5.57 0.06 11.85
C PRO A 9 6.06 1.02 10.77
N MET A 10 5.44 1.00 9.59
CA MET A 10 5.76 1.92 8.49
C MET A 10 5.42 3.38 8.83
N VAL A 11 4.26 3.61 9.44
CA VAL A 11 3.86 4.96 9.87
C VAL A 11 4.74 5.48 11.01
N LEU A 12 5.08 4.63 11.98
CA LEU A 12 6.00 4.97 13.06
C LEU A 12 7.39 5.34 12.52
N ASN A 13 7.90 4.56 11.55
CA ASN A 13 9.14 4.87 10.86
C ASN A 13 9.08 6.25 10.17
N TYR A 14 7.99 6.54 9.45
CA TYR A 14 7.78 7.84 8.81
C TYR A 14 7.78 9.01 9.81
N LEU A 15 7.26 8.80 11.02
CA LEU A 15 7.27 9.78 12.12
C LEU A 15 8.62 9.87 12.86
N GLY A 16 9.65 9.12 12.43
CA GLY A 16 10.96 9.07 13.10
C GLY A 16 10.96 8.31 14.43
N LYS A 17 9.92 7.50 14.69
CA LYS A 17 9.77 6.69 15.91
C LYS A 17 10.28 5.26 15.67
N ASN A 18 10.42 4.50 16.76
CA ASN A 18 10.76 3.08 16.68
C ASN A 18 9.62 2.30 15.97
N PRO A 19 9.87 1.62 14.83
CA PRO A 19 8.86 0.82 14.14
C PRO A 19 8.30 -0.33 14.98
N ASN A 20 9.06 -0.79 15.97
CA ASN A 20 8.69 -1.84 16.90
C ASN A 20 8.18 -1.28 18.25
N SER A 21 7.78 -0.01 18.30
CA SER A 21 7.28 0.60 19.53
C SER A 21 5.97 -0.06 19.98
N SER A 22 5.90 -0.37 21.27
CA SER A 22 4.68 -0.75 21.98
C SER A 22 4.12 0.38 22.85
N ASN A 23 4.69 1.58 22.77
CA ASN A 23 4.24 2.74 23.54
C ASN A 23 2.89 3.24 23.01
N THR A 24 1.90 3.32 23.90
CA THR A 24 0.55 3.81 23.58
C THR A 24 0.55 5.19 22.93
N GLU A 25 1.42 6.12 23.37
CA GLU A 25 1.45 7.47 22.79
C GLU A 25 1.95 7.46 21.34
N ASP A 26 2.96 6.63 21.02
CA ASP A 26 3.45 6.46 19.65
C ASP A 26 2.34 5.92 18.74
N ILE A 27 1.57 4.95 19.22
CA ILE A 27 0.43 4.38 18.51
C ILE A 27 -0.68 5.41 18.30
N ARG A 28 -0.94 6.29 19.29
CA ARG A 28 -1.93 7.37 19.16
C ARG A 28 -1.50 8.39 18.10
N GLU A 29 -0.24 8.79 18.08
CA GLU A 29 0.30 9.70 17.07
C GLU A 29 0.21 9.09 15.65
N ALA A 30 0.62 7.83 15.49
CA ALA A 30 0.47 7.12 14.22
C ALA A 30 -1.00 7.03 13.77
N THR A 31 -1.90 6.74 14.71
CA THR A 31 -3.36 6.70 14.45
C THR A 31 -3.88 8.06 13.99
N ALA A 32 -3.43 9.15 14.60
CA ALA A 32 -3.85 10.50 14.23
C ALA A 32 -3.43 10.83 12.78
N LEU A 33 -2.20 10.47 12.39
CA LEU A 33 -1.74 10.63 11.01
C LEU A 33 -2.55 9.79 10.02
N LEU A 34 -2.79 8.51 10.34
CA LEU A 34 -3.61 7.62 9.51
C LEU A 34 -5.03 8.14 9.34
N LYS A 35 -5.65 8.63 10.41
CA LYS A 35 -6.99 9.26 10.37
C LYS A 35 -6.99 10.51 9.50
N LYS A 36 -5.97 11.36 9.61
CA LYS A 36 -5.82 12.55 8.75
C LYS A 36 -5.73 12.18 7.27
N ASN A 37 -5.05 11.08 6.94
CA ASN A 37 -4.91 10.62 5.55
C ASN A 37 -6.07 9.75 5.03
N ARG A 38 -6.98 9.29 5.91
CA ARG A 38 -8.10 8.39 5.57
C ARG A 38 -8.92 8.81 4.33
N PRO A 39 -9.21 10.10 4.08
CA PRO A 39 -9.97 10.51 2.90
C PRO A 39 -9.29 10.21 1.56
N ASN A 40 -7.96 10.10 1.55
CA ASN A 40 -7.17 9.85 0.33
C ASN A 40 -7.06 8.36 -0.01
N ILE A 41 -7.58 7.47 0.85
CA ILE A 41 -7.45 6.02 0.69
C ILE A 41 -8.75 5.47 0.07
N LYS A 42 -8.64 5.00 -1.17
CA LYS A 42 -9.76 4.42 -1.93
C LYS A 42 -10.26 3.11 -1.30
N ARG A 43 -9.35 2.22 -0.87
CA ARG A 43 -9.68 0.91 -0.30
C ARG A 43 -8.59 0.40 0.64
N PHE A 44 -9.00 -0.34 1.67
CA PHE A 44 -8.11 -1.20 2.46
C PHE A 44 -8.36 -2.63 2.01
N THR A 45 -7.31 -3.34 1.57
CA THR A 45 -7.46 -4.69 1.06
C THR A 45 -6.15 -5.46 1.09
N SER A 46 -6.24 -6.78 1.24
CA SER A 46 -5.12 -7.71 1.10
C SER A 46 -5.08 -8.50 -0.20
N SER A 47 -5.99 -8.22 -1.12
CA SER A 47 -6.03 -8.88 -2.43
C SER A 47 -6.55 -7.93 -3.52
N GLY A 48 -6.47 -8.35 -4.78
CA GLY A 48 -6.95 -7.57 -5.92
C GLY A 48 -6.14 -6.32 -6.28
N PHE A 49 -5.30 -5.80 -5.38
CA PHE A 49 -4.45 -4.63 -5.66
C PHE A 49 -3.43 -4.87 -6.79
N ILE A 50 -3.06 -6.14 -7.05
CA ILE A 50 -2.19 -6.51 -8.17
C ILE A 50 -2.85 -6.18 -9.50
N ASP A 51 -4.10 -6.59 -9.67
CA ASP A 51 -4.85 -6.36 -10.91
C ASP A 51 -5.28 -4.91 -11.04
N ASP A 52 -5.65 -4.26 -9.92
CA ASP A 52 -5.96 -2.83 -9.89
C ASP A 52 -4.74 -1.99 -10.34
N LEU A 53 -3.53 -2.36 -9.90
CA LEU A 53 -2.30 -1.68 -10.31
C LEU A 53 -1.94 -2.02 -11.77
N ALA A 54 -2.09 -3.27 -12.19
CA ALA A 54 -1.76 -3.70 -13.54
C ALA A 54 -2.66 -3.08 -14.62
N ARG A 55 -3.95 -2.86 -14.30
CA ARG A 55 -4.92 -2.20 -15.20
C ARG A 55 -4.91 -0.68 -15.12
N GLY A 56 -4.24 -0.09 -14.13
CA GLY A 56 -4.23 1.36 -13.90
C GLY A 56 -5.46 1.90 -13.16
N ASP A 57 -6.27 1.05 -12.50
CA ASP A 57 -7.41 1.47 -11.68
C ASP A 57 -6.98 2.22 -10.40
N THR A 58 -5.72 2.02 -10.00
CA THR A 58 -5.03 2.75 -8.95
C THR A 58 -3.62 3.10 -9.41
N CYS A 59 -3.14 4.30 -9.07
CA CYS A 59 -1.79 4.75 -9.41
C CYS A 59 -0.76 4.46 -8.31
N VAL A 60 -1.20 4.28 -7.07
CA VAL A 60 -0.36 4.03 -5.89
C VAL A 60 -1.04 2.98 -5.02
N THR A 61 -0.26 2.01 -4.56
CA THR A 61 -0.69 1.00 -3.59
C THR A 61 0.44 0.70 -2.60
N ILE A 62 0.07 0.19 -1.44
CA ILE A 62 1.03 -0.33 -0.46
C ILE A 62 0.86 -1.85 -0.44
N GLY A 63 1.92 -2.59 -0.72
CA GLY A 63 1.88 -4.05 -0.83
C GLY A 63 3.26 -4.67 -0.78
N PHE A 64 3.30 -6.00 -0.82
CA PHE A 64 4.54 -6.75 -0.80
C PHE A 64 5.31 -6.61 -2.11
N GLY A 65 6.63 -6.50 -2.03
CA GLY A 65 7.47 -6.31 -3.23
C GLY A 65 7.29 -7.39 -4.29
N GLY A 66 7.05 -8.65 -3.89
CA GLY A 66 6.75 -9.75 -4.82
C GLY A 66 5.45 -9.51 -5.62
N ASP A 67 4.39 -9.08 -4.94
CA ASP A 67 3.10 -8.78 -5.57
C ASP A 67 3.18 -7.57 -6.51
N LEU A 68 3.97 -6.55 -6.13
CA LEU A 68 4.21 -5.38 -6.99
C LEU A 68 4.98 -5.76 -8.26
N ASN A 69 5.92 -6.70 -8.17
CA ASN A 69 6.63 -7.23 -9.34
C ASN A 69 5.68 -8.03 -10.26
N ILE A 70 4.74 -8.78 -9.70
CA ILE A 70 3.70 -9.48 -10.48
C ILE A 70 2.80 -8.46 -11.19
N ALA A 71 2.39 -7.40 -10.49
CA ALA A 71 1.57 -6.33 -11.08
C ALA A 71 2.29 -5.65 -12.25
N LYS A 72 3.57 -5.32 -12.08
CA LYS A 72 4.40 -4.77 -13.16
C LYS A 72 4.45 -5.71 -14.37
N ARG A 73 4.75 -6.99 -14.17
CA ARG A 73 4.81 -7.97 -15.27
C ARG A 73 3.47 -8.07 -16.00
N ARG A 74 2.35 -8.12 -15.26
CA ARG A 74 1.00 -8.16 -15.86
C ARG A 74 0.68 -6.88 -16.65
N ALA A 75 1.12 -5.71 -16.16
CA ALA A 75 0.96 -4.45 -16.88
C ALA A 75 1.73 -4.44 -18.21
N GLU A 76 2.96 -4.95 -18.20
CA GLU A 76 3.80 -5.09 -19.41
C GLU A 76 3.21 -6.09 -20.41
N GLU A 77 2.69 -7.23 -19.95
CA GLU A 77 1.99 -8.23 -20.77
C GLU A 77 0.71 -7.66 -21.41
N ALA A 78 -0.04 -6.83 -20.67
CA ALA A 78 -1.24 -6.16 -21.17
C ALA A 78 -0.90 -5.07 -22.21
N GLY A 79 0.11 -4.23 -21.94
CA GLY A 79 0.59 -3.21 -22.87
C GLY A 79 1.33 -3.76 -24.10
N GLY A 80 1.81 -5.00 -24.05
CA GLY A 80 2.33 -5.74 -25.21
C GLY A 80 1.25 -6.16 -26.21
N LYS A 81 -0.01 -6.31 -25.76
CA LYS A 81 -1.14 -6.66 -26.64
C LYS A 81 -1.75 -5.44 -27.35
N GLU A 82 -1.72 -4.26 -26.75
CA GLU A 82 -2.18 -3.02 -27.41
C GLU A 82 -1.24 -2.55 -28.54
N LYS A 83 0.02 -2.98 -28.56
CA LYS A 83 0.95 -2.67 -29.67
C LYS A 83 0.84 -3.59 -30.89
N SER A 84 -0.11 -4.53 -30.88
CA SER A 84 -0.35 -5.48 -31.97
C SER A 84 -1.73 -5.30 -32.63
N ALA A 85 -2.42 -4.19 -32.36
CA ALA A 85 -3.68 -3.81 -33.01
C ALA A 85 -3.50 -2.55 -33.85
#